data_AF-A0A3M1G756-F1
#
_entry.id   AF-A0A3M1G756-F1
#
_cell.length_a   1.000
_cell.length_b   1.000
_cell.length_c   1.000
_cell.angle_alpha   90.00
_cell.angle_beta   90.00
_cell.angle_gamma   90.00
#
_symmetry.space_group_name_H-M   'P 1'
#
loop_
_entity.id
_entity.type
_entity.pdbx_description
1 polymer ?
#
loop_
_entity_poly.entity_id
_entity_poly.type
_entity_poly.pdbx_seq_one_letter_code
_entity_poly.pdbx_strand_id
1 'polypeptide(L)'
;LPEEFNGELHPSDSLEEKVSLSERFGLKLYTGHFDQNTYLEIVKNYLALKGIEFTEALRAEAIRWATSRGGFTGRLAKQFVQHIEAEKADA
;
A
#
# COMPACT_ATOMS: atom_id res chain seq x y z
N LEU A 1 17.17 55.09 10.60
CA LEU A 1 16.55 54.17 11.59
C LEU A 1 16.30 52.85 10.86
N PRO A 2 16.63 51.70 11.44
CA PRO A 2 16.55 50.42 10.75
C PRO A 2 15.08 49.95 10.74
N GLU A 3 14.55 49.55 9.60
CA GLU A 3 13.35 48.72 9.58
C GLU A 3 13.81 47.27 9.47
N GLU A 4 13.68 46.58 10.59
CA GLU A 4 13.85 45.15 10.72
C GLU A 4 12.90 44.46 9.73
N PHE A 5 13.46 43.73 8.76
CA PHE A 5 12.69 42.85 7.89
C PHE A 5 12.23 41.68 8.75
N ASN A 6 11.12 41.88 9.46
CA ASN A 6 10.47 40.86 10.26
C ASN A 6 10.08 39.75 9.27
N GLY A 7 10.73 38.59 9.39
CA GLY A 7 10.45 37.39 8.62
C GLY A 7 9.10 36.81 9.00
N GLU A 8 8.03 37.58 8.76
CA GLU A 8 6.67 37.10 8.80
C GLU A 8 6.50 36.17 7.62
N LEU A 9 6.83 34.90 7.85
CA LEU A 9 6.32 33.77 7.08
C LEU A 9 4.80 33.89 7.08
N HIS A 10 4.25 34.51 6.04
CA HIS A 10 2.81 34.55 5.87
C HIS A 10 2.34 33.11 5.67
N PRO A 11 1.30 32.65 6.40
CA PRO A 11 0.74 31.31 6.24
C PRO A 11 0.36 31.00 4.78
N SER A 12 0.09 32.04 4.00
CA SER A 12 -0.19 32.03 2.56
C SER A 12 1.02 31.60 1.71
N ASP A 13 2.23 32.07 2.05
CA ASP A 13 3.47 31.78 1.29
C ASP A 13 3.82 30.29 1.38
N SER A 14 3.58 29.69 2.56
CA SER A 14 3.78 28.26 2.81
C SER A 14 2.77 27.37 2.07
N LEU A 15 1.61 27.92 1.67
CA LEU A 15 0.58 27.20 0.92
C LEU A 15 0.86 27.27 -0.59
N GLU A 16 1.23 28.44 -1.11
CA GLU A 16 1.62 28.62 -2.52
C GLU A 16 2.83 27.77 -2.90
N GLU A 17 3.82 27.61 -2.01
CA GLU A 17 4.99 26.79 -2.28
C GLU A 17 4.65 25.29 -2.42
N LYS A 18 3.70 24.79 -1.60
CA LYS A 18 3.21 23.41 -1.64
C LYS A 18 2.37 23.12 -2.89
N VAL A 19 1.55 24.08 -3.31
CA VAL A 19 0.76 23.96 -4.55
C VAL A 19 1.68 23.94 -5.76
N SER A 20 2.71 24.80 -5.79
CA SER A 20 3.75 24.84 -6.83
C SER A 20 4.48 23.50 -7.00
N LEU A 21 4.73 22.77 -5.91
CA LEU A 21 5.44 21.49 -5.99
C LEU A 21 4.59 20.41 -6.67
N SER A 22 3.31 20.27 -6.30
CA SER A 22 2.39 19.30 -6.91
C SER A 22 2.11 19.58 -8.39
N GLU A 23 2.08 20.86 -8.79
CA GLU A 23 1.85 21.27 -10.18
C GLU A 23 3.05 20.97 -11.09
N ARG A 24 4.29 21.06 -10.58
CA ARG A 24 5.51 20.74 -11.36
C ARG A 24 5.66 19.27 -11.72
N PHE A 25 5.12 18.36 -10.90
CA PHE A 25 5.19 16.92 -11.17
C PHE A 25 4.07 16.44 -12.09
N GLY A 26 2.91 17.12 -12.12
CA GLY A 26 1.80 16.82 -13.04
C GLY A 26 1.23 15.38 -12.99
N LEU A 27 1.66 14.57 -12.02
CA LEU A 27 1.39 13.13 -11.94
C LEU A 27 0.27 12.85 -10.95
N LYS A 28 -0.90 12.51 -11.48
CA LYS A 28 -2.01 11.96 -10.68
C LYS A 28 -1.92 10.44 -10.70
N LEU A 29 -1.54 9.83 -9.59
CA LEU A 29 -1.56 8.38 -9.44
C LEU A 29 -3.02 7.92 -9.33
N TYR A 30 -3.45 7.05 -10.24
CA TYR A 30 -4.75 6.39 -10.12
C TYR A 30 -4.65 5.25 -9.12
N THR A 31 -5.43 5.34 -8.04
CA THR A 31 -5.62 4.23 -7.10
C THR A 31 -6.87 3.47 -7.50
N GLY A 32 -6.70 2.43 -8.31
CA GLY A 32 -7.81 1.54 -8.68
C GLY A 32 -8.40 0.80 -7.49
N HIS A 33 -9.65 0.36 -7.62
CA HIS A 33 -10.31 -0.46 -6.62
C HIS A 33 -9.62 -1.82 -6.53
N PHE A 34 -9.25 -2.22 -5.31
CA PHE A 34 -8.83 -3.58 -5.02
C PHE A 34 -10.06 -4.39 -4.63
N ASP A 35 -10.37 -5.40 -5.43
CA ASP A 35 -11.40 -6.39 -5.10
C ASP A 35 -10.77 -7.69 -4.61
N GLN A 36 -11.61 -8.61 -4.12
CA GLN A 36 -11.17 -9.90 -3.61
C GLN A 36 -10.43 -10.70 -4.70
N ASN A 37 -10.87 -10.64 -5.95
CA ASN A 37 -10.25 -11.40 -7.05
C ASN A 37 -8.83 -10.91 -7.31
N THR A 38 -8.63 -9.60 -7.41
CA THR A 38 -7.31 -8.97 -7.56
C THR A 38 -6.39 -9.35 -6.40
N TYR A 39 -6.92 -9.34 -5.18
CA TYR A 39 -6.16 -9.79 -4.01
C TYR A 39 -5.73 -11.25 -4.12
N LEU A 40 -6.62 -12.16 -4.51
CA LEU A 40 -6.29 -13.59 -4.64
C LEU A 40 -5.29 -13.85 -5.75
N GLU A 41 -5.36 -13.12 -6.86
CA GLU A 41 -4.35 -13.20 -7.93
C GLU A 41 -2.98 -12.72 -7.44
N ILE A 42 -2.93 -11.65 -6.64
CA ILE A 42 -1.66 -11.19 -6.03
C ILE A 42 -1.10 -12.25 -5.09
N VAL A 43 -1.92 -12.84 -4.22
CA VAL A 43 -1.52 -13.92 -3.30
C VAL A 43 -0.98 -15.11 -4.10
N LYS A 44 -1.72 -15.57 -5.10
CA LYS A 44 -1.33 -16.68 -5.98
C LYS A 44 0.01 -16.43 -6.64
N ASN A 45 0.24 -15.24 -7.17
CA ASN A 45 1.51 -14.86 -7.80
C ASN A 45 2.67 -14.88 -6.80
N TYR A 46 2.49 -14.33 -5.60
CA TYR A 46 3.52 -14.37 -4.56
C TYR A 46 3.83 -15.80 -4.10
N LEU A 47 2.82 -16.65 -3.93
CA LEU A 47 3.02 -18.06 -3.56
C LEU A 47 3.76 -18.83 -4.67
N ALA A 48 3.42 -18.58 -5.93
CA ALA A 48 4.11 -19.18 -7.08
C ALA A 48 5.61 -18.80 -7.12
N LEU A 49 5.96 -17.54 -6.81
CA LEU A 49 7.36 -17.11 -6.69
C LEU A 49 8.12 -17.82 -5.56
N LYS A 50 7.41 -18.40 -4.60
CA LYS A 50 7.96 -19.18 -3.48
C LYS A 50 7.88 -20.70 -3.72
N GLY A 51 7.40 -21.13 -4.89
CA GLY A 51 7.18 -22.54 -5.19
C GLY A 51 6.06 -23.19 -4.35
N ILE A 52 5.17 -22.38 -3.78
CA ILE A 52 4.03 -22.86 -2.98
C ILE A 52 2.80 -22.95 -3.88
N GLU A 53 2.20 -24.13 -3.98
CA GLU A 53 0.97 -24.33 -4.72
C GLU A 53 -0.20 -23.58 -4.05
N PHE A 54 -0.96 -22.83 -4.84
CA PHE A 54 -2.13 -22.11 -4.35
C PHE A 54 -3.36 -23.02 -4.32
N THR A 55 -3.60 -23.64 -3.16
CA THR A 55 -4.72 -24.56 -2.93
C THR A 55 -6.01 -23.84 -2.53
N GLU A 56 -7.15 -24.54 -2.61
CA GLU A 56 -8.43 -23.99 -2.14
C GLU A 56 -8.42 -23.70 -0.63
N ALA A 57 -7.66 -24.47 0.16
CA ALA A 57 -7.47 -24.20 1.57
C ALA A 57 -6.77 -22.85 1.81
N LEU A 58 -5.66 -22.60 1.10
CA LEU A 58 -4.95 -21.32 1.15
C LEU A 58 -5.79 -20.17 0.60
N ARG A 59 -6.62 -20.40 -0.41
CA ARG A 59 -7.57 -19.41 -0.92
C ARG A 59 -8.55 -18.99 0.18
N ALA A 60 -9.19 -19.95 0.84
CA ALA A 60 -10.14 -19.67 1.91
C ALA A 60 -9.48 -18.96 3.10
N GLU A 61 -8.25 -19.37 3.44
CA GLU A 61 -7.46 -18.75 4.50
C GLU A 61 -7.05 -17.31 4.16
N ALA A 62 -6.59 -17.06 2.93
CA ALA A 62 -6.24 -15.73 2.45
C ALA A 62 -7.44 -14.78 2.53
N ILE A 63 -8.66 -15.24 2.22
CA ILE A 63 -9.89 -14.45 2.36
C ILE A 63 -10.18 -14.11 3.82
N ARG A 64 -10.04 -15.09 4.73
CA ARG A 64 -10.22 -14.86 6.18
C ARG A 64 -9.17 -13.88 6.72
N TRP A 65 -7.93 -14.01 6.27
CA TRP A 65 -6.83 -13.13 6.64
C TRP A 65 -7.09 -11.68 6.23
N ALA A 66 -7.50 -11.45 4.98
CA ALA A 66 -7.82 -10.11 4.49
C ALA A 66 -9.03 -9.49 5.20
N THR A 67 -10.11 -10.28 5.34
CA THR A 67 -11.35 -9.83 5.99
C THR A 67 -11.11 -9.42 7.46
N SER A 68 -10.31 -10.19 8.20
CA SER A 68 -10.00 -9.89 9.61
C SER A 68 -9.08 -8.67 9.79
N ARG A 69 -8.39 -8.21 8.75
CA ARG A 69 -7.37 -7.15 8.81
C ARG A 69 -7.72 -5.88 8.03
N GLY A 70 -8.98 -5.70 7.66
CA GLY A 70 -9.47 -4.45 7.06
C GLY A 70 -9.53 -4.41 5.54
N GLY A 71 -9.56 -5.57 4.87
CA GLY A 71 -9.98 -5.68 3.47
C GLY A 71 -8.93 -6.25 2.52
N PHE A 72 -9.21 -6.16 1.23
CA PHE A 72 -8.41 -6.76 0.18
C PHE A 72 -7.40 -5.75 -0.35
N THR A 73 -6.15 -5.82 0.11
CA THR A 73 -5.08 -4.92 -0.35
C THR A 73 -3.83 -5.69 -0.72
N GLY A 74 -3.03 -5.14 -1.63
CA GLY A 74 -1.74 -5.74 -2.00
C GLY A 74 -0.77 -5.87 -0.80
N ARG A 75 -0.84 -4.96 0.17
CA ARG A 75 -0.04 -5.04 1.41
C ARG A 75 -0.42 -6.28 2.23
N LEU A 76 -1.71 -6.51 2.43
CA LEU A 76 -2.19 -7.67 3.17
C LEU A 76 -1.87 -8.97 2.44
N ALA A 77 -1.94 -8.98 1.11
CA ALA A 77 -1.55 -10.15 0.30
C ALA A 77 -0.08 -10.53 0.54
N LYS A 78 0.83 -9.55 0.52
CA LYS A 78 2.24 -9.79 0.81
C LYS A 78 2.45 -10.30 2.24
N GLN A 79 1.78 -9.69 3.23
CA GLN A 79 1.87 -10.11 4.63
C GLN A 79 1.34 -11.54 4.83
N PHE A 80 0.26 -11.92 4.16
CA PHE A 80 -0.28 -13.27 4.18
C PHE A 80 0.75 -14.29 3.65
N VAL A 81 1.36 -14.02 2.49
CA VAL A 81 2.37 -14.95 1.94
C VAL A 81 3.58 -15.07 2.85
N GLN A 82 4.04 -13.98 3.46
CA GLN A 82 5.13 -14.03 4.44
C GLN A 82 4.78 -14.88 5.67
N HIS A 83 3.52 -14.84 6.12
CA HIS A 83 3.04 -15.67 7.21
C HIS A 83 3.05 -17.16 6.83
N ILE A 84 2.53 -17.53 5.66
CA ILE A 84 2.56 -18.91 5.15
C ILE A 84 4.00 -19.42 4.94
N GLU A 85 4.90 -18.56 4.44
CA GLU A 85 6.31 -18.89 4.28
C GLU A 85 6.98 -19.20 5.63
N ALA A 86 6.67 -18.41 6.67
CA ALA A 86 7.17 -18.66 8.02
C ALA A 86 6.66 -19.99 8.58
N GLU A 87 5.35 -20.27 8.47
CA GLU A 87 4.78 -21.53 8.95
C GLU A 87 5.36 -22.76 8.25
N LYS A 88 5.69 -22.65 6.96
CA LYS A 88 6.35 -23.74 6.21
C LYS A 88 7.83 -23.89 6.53
N ALA A 89 8.49 -22.85 7.04
CA ALA A 89 9.89 -22.96 7.46
C ALA A 89 10.03 -23.66 8.82
N ASP A 90 9.00 -23.59 9.65
CA ASP A 90 8.93 -24.21 10.98
C ASP A 90 8.40 -25.67 10.96
N ALA A 91 7.95 -26.17 9.79
CA ALA A 91 7.38 -27.51 9.59
C ALA A 91 8.35 -28.46 8.87
#